data_AF-A0A1I8BPU5-F1
#
_entry.id   AF-A0A1I8BPU5-F1
#
_cell.length_a   1.000
_cell.length_b   1.000
_cell.length_c   1.000
_cell.angle_alpha   90.00
_cell.angle_beta   90.00
_cell.angle_gamma   90.00
#
_symmetry.space_group_name_H-M   'P 1'
#
loop_
_entity.id
_entity.type
_entity.pdbx_description
1 polymer ?
#
loop_
_entity_poly.entity_id
_entity_poly.type
_entity_poly.pdbx_seq_one_letter_code
_entity_poly.pdbx_strand_id
1 'polypeptide(L)'
;MIRRFVFYQISRLFNFFWRQLFRWINFRQLAHLLSNFVLVFIFSLITPAVLRPIFATNFTELRQPLEFTFRTCLVELAGVCSFPEAEFWVEEAGMRLHPYYYYSFVLDLILYDTQQNRALSLMIGNIQLRDGQNKLLANFHKSVPVFKAFPGRSIFSYFYTLVRFEND
;
A
#
# COMPACT_ATOMS: atom_id res chain seq x y z
N MET A 1 54.20 2.11 -7.17
CA MET A 1 54.64 3.49 -7.52
C MET A 1 53.66 4.22 -8.45
N ILE A 2 53.12 3.56 -9.48
CA ILE A 2 52.24 4.14 -10.53
C ILE A 2 50.94 4.79 -9.97
N ARG A 3 50.31 4.21 -8.94
CA ARG A 3 49.03 4.69 -8.37
C ARG A 3 49.09 6.10 -7.75
N ARG A 4 50.23 6.49 -7.16
CA ARG A 4 50.43 7.83 -6.60
C ARG A 4 50.63 8.90 -7.68
N PHE A 5 51.22 8.51 -8.81
CA PHE A 5 51.46 9.42 -9.93
C PHE A 5 50.16 9.78 -10.66
N VAL A 6 49.27 8.80 -10.86
CA VAL A 6 47.96 9.01 -11.46
C VAL A 6 47.08 9.92 -10.58
N PHE A 7 47.08 9.72 -9.26
CA PHE A 7 46.29 10.55 -8.34
C PHE A 7 46.80 12.01 -8.30
N TYR A 8 48.12 12.21 -8.39
CA TYR A 8 48.71 13.54 -8.47
C TYR A 8 48.36 14.26 -9.79
N GLN A 9 48.38 13.54 -10.92
CA GLN A 9 47.97 14.06 -12.24
C GLN A 9 46.50 14.47 -12.25
N ILE A 10 45.60 13.63 -11.71
CA ILE A 10 44.16 13.93 -11.62
C ILE A 10 43.91 15.14 -10.71
N SER A 11 44.58 15.21 -9.55
CA SER A 11 44.46 16.34 -8.63
C SER A 11 44.95 17.65 -9.26
N ARG A 12 46.02 17.60 -10.06
CA ARG A 12 46.55 18.77 -10.77
C ARG A 12 45.62 19.24 -11.88
N LEU A 13 45.04 18.32 -12.66
CA LEU A 13 44.05 18.62 -13.69
C LEU A 13 42.76 19.18 -13.08
N PHE A 14 42.30 18.60 -11.97
CA PHE A 14 41.14 19.08 -11.22
C PHE A 14 41.36 20.50 -10.71
N ASN A 15 42.50 20.77 -10.06
CA ASN A 15 42.84 22.11 -9.59
C ASN A 15 43.01 23.13 -10.72
N PHE A 16 43.54 22.72 -11.88
CA PHE A 16 43.66 23.59 -13.05
C PHE A 16 42.29 23.94 -13.63
N PHE A 17 41.43 22.94 -13.77
CA PHE A 17 40.04 23.12 -14.22
C PHE A 17 39.27 24.06 -13.29
N TRP A 18 39.34 23.85 -11.97
CA TRP A 18 38.69 24.72 -11.00
C TRP A 18 39.24 26.15 -11.00
N ARG A 19 40.54 26.35 -11.18
CA ARG A 19 41.14 27.69 -11.30
C ARG A 19 40.71 28.41 -12.58
N GLN A 20 40.57 27.70 -13.69
CA GLN A 20 40.01 28.28 -14.92
C GLN A 20 38.54 28.61 -14.74
N LEU A 21 37.75 27.72 -14.16
CA LEU A 21 36.32 27.94 -13.91
C LEU A 21 36.09 29.17 -13.01
N PHE A 22 36.85 29.30 -11.92
CA PHE A 22 36.79 30.45 -11.02
C PHE A 22 37.27 31.77 -11.64
N ARG A 23 38.19 31.73 -12.62
CA ARG A 23 38.68 32.95 -13.31
C ARG A 23 37.66 33.51 -14.30
N TRP A 24 36.79 32.68 -14.86
CA TRP A 24 35.80 33.07 -15.87
C TRP A 24 34.46 33.50 -15.28
N ILE A 25 34.17 33.07 -14.06
CA ILE A 25 32.89 33.37 -13.40
C ILE A 25 33.03 34.65 -12.59
N ASN A 26 32.35 35.71 -13.04
CA ASN A 26 32.22 36.93 -12.25
C ASN A 26 31.41 36.65 -10.98
N PHE A 27 31.74 37.33 -9.87
CA PHE A 27 31.05 37.17 -8.58
C PHE A 27 29.51 37.28 -8.70
N ARG A 28 29.04 38.17 -9.57
CA ARG A 28 27.62 38.32 -9.90
C ARG A 28 27.00 37.07 -10.54
N GLN A 29 27.72 36.41 -11.46
CA GLN A 29 27.26 35.18 -12.11
C GLN A 29 27.25 34.01 -11.12
N LEU A 30 28.25 33.93 -10.23
CA LEU A 30 28.27 32.93 -9.15
C LEU A 30 27.07 33.09 -8.20
N ALA A 31 26.77 34.34 -7.80
CA ALA A 31 25.62 34.64 -6.95
C ALA A 31 24.28 34.25 -7.60
N HIS A 32 24.11 34.54 -8.90
CA HIS A 32 22.92 34.12 -9.65
C HIS A 32 22.81 32.60 -9.77
N LEU A 33 23.91 31.89 -10.01
CA LEU A 33 23.89 30.42 -10.09
C LEU A 33 23.52 29.79 -8.74
N LEU A 34 24.12 30.28 -7.64
CA LEU A 34 23.80 29.79 -6.30
C LEU A 34 22.35 30.07 -5.92
N SER A 35 21.85 31.28 -6.22
CA SER A 35 20.45 31.63 -5.97
C SER A 35 19.46 30.74 -6.74
N ASN A 36 19.72 30.48 -8.02
CA ASN A 36 18.89 29.57 -8.82
C ASN A 36 18.95 28.14 -8.30
N PHE A 37 20.11 27.66 -7.86
CA PHE A 37 20.24 26.31 -7.30
C PHE A 37 19.44 26.14 -6.02
N VAL A 38 19.47 27.14 -5.14
CA VAL A 38 18.65 27.16 -3.91
C VAL A 38 17.16 27.17 -4.25
N LEU A 39 16.73 27.97 -5.23
CA LEU A 39 15.33 28.01 -5.65
C LEU A 39 14.87 26.66 -6.21
N VAL A 40 15.61 26.07 -7.13
CA VAL A 40 15.28 24.76 -7.72
C VAL A 40 15.24 23.67 -6.62
N PHE A 41 16.15 23.71 -5.66
CA PHE A 41 16.15 22.78 -4.53
C PHE A 41 14.88 22.93 -3.67
N ILE A 42 14.48 24.16 -3.35
CA ILE A 42 13.24 24.43 -2.60
C ILE A 42 12.02 23.97 -3.39
N PHE A 43 11.93 24.28 -4.69
CA PHE A 43 10.83 23.81 -5.54
C PHE A 43 10.78 22.29 -5.60
N SER A 44 11.91 21.60 -5.73
CA SER A 44 12.00 20.14 -5.73
C SER A 44 11.48 19.51 -4.43
N LEU A 45 11.68 20.18 -3.28
CA LEU A 45 11.16 19.73 -1.99
C LEU A 45 9.66 19.99 -1.83
N ILE A 46 9.18 21.14 -2.29
CA ILE A 46 7.76 21.55 -2.16
C ILE A 46 6.87 20.79 -3.14
N THR A 47 7.35 20.55 -4.37
CA THR A 47 6.58 19.91 -5.44
C THR A 47 5.95 18.56 -5.01
N PRO A 48 6.68 17.58 -4.46
CA PRO A 48 6.05 16.34 -4.00
C PRO A 48 5.10 16.56 -2.82
N ALA A 49 5.35 17.54 -1.96
CA ALA A 49 4.47 17.85 -0.84
C ALA A 49 3.12 18.44 -1.28
N VAL A 50 3.10 19.20 -2.38
CA VAL A 50 1.89 19.81 -2.96
C VAL A 50 1.19 18.88 -3.94
N LEU A 51 1.94 18.20 -4.82
CA LEU A 51 1.35 17.31 -5.81
C LEU A 51 0.76 16.04 -5.17
N ARG A 52 1.40 15.50 -4.12
CA ARG A 52 0.92 14.28 -3.47
C ARG A 52 -0.52 14.39 -2.97
N PRO A 53 -0.95 15.40 -2.19
CA PRO A 53 -2.34 15.51 -1.77
C PRO A 53 -3.28 15.76 -2.94
N ILE A 54 -2.89 16.54 -3.95
CA ILE A 54 -3.74 16.82 -5.12
C ILE A 54 -4.04 15.55 -5.94
N PHE A 55 -3.06 14.65 -6.07
CA PHE A 55 -3.24 13.39 -6.80
C PHE A 55 -3.70 12.22 -5.92
N ALA A 56 -3.45 12.26 -4.61
CA ALA A 56 -3.84 11.18 -3.69
C ALA A 56 -5.31 11.25 -3.25
N THR A 57 -6.04 12.32 -3.52
CA THR A 57 -7.43 12.48 -3.03
C THR A 57 -8.48 11.65 -3.78
N ASN A 58 -8.11 10.88 -4.80
CA ASN A 58 -9.06 10.06 -5.57
C ASN A 58 -9.21 8.61 -5.05
N PHE A 59 -8.95 8.37 -3.76
CA PHE A 59 -9.31 7.10 -3.12
C PHE A 59 -10.63 7.28 -2.38
N THR A 60 -11.72 6.82 -2.98
CA THR A 60 -13.00 6.71 -2.29
C THR A 60 -12.99 5.43 -1.45
N GLU A 61 -12.78 5.58 -0.14
CA GLU A 61 -12.93 4.46 0.80
C GLU A 61 -14.43 4.23 1.07
N LEU A 62 -14.97 3.11 0.59
CA LEU A 62 -16.29 2.65 0.98
C LEU A 62 -16.16 1.49 1.96
N ARG A 63 -16.87 1.57 3.08
CA ARG A 63 -16.97 0.50 4.09
C ARG A 63 -18.40 0.01 4.14
N GLN A 64 -18.60 -1.29 3.94
CA GLN A 64 -19.89 -1.95 4.16
C GLN A 64 -19.76 -3.04 5.22
N PRO A 65 -20.78 -3.21 6.09
CA PRO A 65 -20.83 -4.32 7.01
C PRO A 65 -21.05 -5.63 6.23
N LEU A 66 -20.38 -6.71 6.65
CA LEU A 66 -20.55 -8.04 6.10
C LEU A 66 -21.28 -8.93 7.11
N GLU A 67 -22.32 -9.61 6.65
CA GLU A 67 -23.07 -10.58 7.45
C GLU A 67 -22.56 -11.99 7.16
N PHE A 68 -21.93 -12.60 8.16
CA PHE A 68 -21.41 -13.96 8.05
C PHE A 68 -22.51 -14.96 8.38
N THR A 69 -22.69 -15.93 7.50
CA THR A 69 -23.60 -17.06 7.66
C THR A 69 -22.80 -18.36 7.79
N PHE A 70 -23.33 -19.32 8.52
CA PHE A 70 -22.76 -20.65 8.67
C PHE A 70 -23.86 -21.67 8.91
N ARG A 71 -23.61 -22.93 8.55
CA ARG A 71 -24.56 -24.02 8.73
C ARG A 71 -24.36 -24.67 10.09
N THR A 72 -25.47 -24.81 10.82
CA THR A 72 -25.51 -25.52 12.09
C THR A 72 -25.98 -26.96 11.90
N CYS A 73 -25.41 -27.90 12.63
CA CYS A 73 -25.88 -29.29 12.67
C CYS A 73 -25.85 -29.85 14.09
N LEU A 74 -26.76 -30.79 14.32
CA LEU A 74 -26.95 -31.44 15.62
C LEU A 74 -25.89 -32.51 15.93
N VAL A 75 -25.11 -32.93 14.93
CA VAL A 75 -24.21 -34.09 15.03
C VAL A 75 -22.81 -33.70 15.54
N GLU A 76 -22.42 -32.43 15.42
CA GLU A 76 -21.10 -31.95 15.85
C GLU A 76 -21.16 -31.30 17.24
N LEU A 77 -20.16 -31.58 18.09
CA LEU A 77 -20.09 -31.06 19.48
C LEU A 77 -20.12 -29.52 19.57
N ALA A 78 -19.64 -28.83 18.53
CA ALA A 78 -19.63 -27.37 18.44
C ALA A 78 -20.87 -26.80 17.76
N GLY A 79 -21.74 -27.65 17.19
CA GLY A 79 -22.98 -27.24 16.52
C GLY A 79 -22.82 -26.53 15.18
N VAL A 80 -21.60 -26.46 14.61
CA VAL A 80 -21.28 -25.70 13.38
C VAL A 80 -20.46 -26.57 12.43
N CYS A 81 -20.98 -26.82 11.24
CA CYS A 81 -20.40 -27.76 10.25
C CYS A 81 -20.12 -27.12 8.89
N SER A 82 -20.06 -25.79 8.83
CA SER A 82 -19.46 -25.08 7.72
C SER A 82 -18.56 -23.97 8.23
N PHE A 83 -17.61 -23.57 7.39
CA PHE A 83 -16.90 -22.32 7.61
C PHE A 83 -17.86 -21.13 7.48
N PRO A 84 -17.59 -20.01 8.17
CA PRO A 84 -18.37 -18.79 8.03
C PRO A 84 -18.13 -18.18 6.65
N GLU A 85 -19.22 -17.88 5.94
CA GLU A 85 -19.21 -17.33 4.58
C GLU A 85 -20.07 -16.06 4.54
N ALA A 86 -19.62 -15.06 3.80
CA ALA A 86 -20.35 -13.81 3.56
C ALA A 86 -20.32 -13.50 2.07
N GLU A 87 -21.48 -13.12 1.52
CA GLU A 87 -21.63 -12.70 0.13
C GLU A 87 -21.84 -11.19 0.08
N PHE A 88 -21.28 -10.57 -0.95
CA PHE A 88 -21.30 -9.12 -1.11
C PHE A 88 -21.56 -8.75 -2.57
N TRP A 89 -22.64 -8.02 -2.81
CA TRP A 89 -23.01 -7.56 -4.14
C TRP A 89 -22.63 -6.10 -4.32
N VAL A 90 -21.65 -5.87 -5.21
CA VAL A 90 -21.11 -4.54 -5.52
C VAL A 90 -22.21 -3.58 -6.02
N GLU A 91 -23.15 -4.09 -6.82
CA GLU A 91 -24.24 -3.28 -7.39
C GLU A 91 -25.24 -2.80 -6.34
N GLU A 92 -25.58 -3.66 -5.36
CA GLU A 92 -26.48 -3.33 -4.24
C GLU A 92 -25.88 -2.24 -3.35
N ALA A 93 -24.55 -2.22 -3.25
CA ALA A 93 -23.81 -1.17 -2.55
C ALA A 93 -23.75 0.16 -3.32
N GLY A 94 -24.36 0.25 -4.51
CA GLY A 94 -24.29 1.43 -5.39
C GLY A 94 -22.90 1.65 -5.99
N MET A 95 -22.02 0.65 -5.92
CA MET A 95 -20.68 0.72 -6.49
C MET A 95 -20.70 0.26 -7.95
N ARG A 96 -19.92 0.94 -8.78
CA ARG A 96 -19.65 0.52 -10.16
C ARG A 96 -18.15 0.38 -10.33
N LEU A 97 -17.68 -0.85 -10.38
CA LEU A 97 -16.26 -1.15 -10.57
C LEU A 97 -15.93 -1.07 -12.06
N HIS A 98 -15.19 -0.04 -12.44
CA HIS A 98 -14.66 0.14 -13.78
C HIS A 98 -13.39 -0.69 -14.01
N PRO A 99 -13.22 -1.33 -15.19
CA PRO A 99 -12.14 -2.28 -15.43
C PRO A 99 -10.74 -1.66 -15.48
N TYR A 100 -10.63 -0.39 -15.85
CA TYR A 100 -9.33 0.25 -15.98
C TYR A 100 -8.69 0.73 -14.67
N TYR A 101 -9.38 0.58 -13.54
CA TYR A 101 -8.87 1.01 -12.24
C TYR A 101 -8.46 -0.18 -11.37
N TYR A 102 -7.49 0.10 -10.50
CA TYR A 102 -7.07 -0.82 -9.45
C TYR A 102 -7.91 -0.58 -8.20
N TYR A 103 -8.47 -1.65 -7.64
CA TYR A 103 -9.23 -1.61 -6.41
C TYR A 103 -8.48 -2.34 -5.32
N SER A 104 -8.52 -1.79 -4.10
CA SER A 104 -8.07 -2.50 -2.91
C SER A 104 -9.28 -2.96 -2.12
N PHE A 105 -9.35 -4.26 -1.87
CA PHE A 105 -10.34 -4.84 -0.97
C PHE A 105 -9.68 -5.08 0.38
N VAL A 106 -10.27 -4.51 1.42
CA VAL A 106 -9.84 -4.71 2.80
C VAL A 106 -10.97 -5.36 3.60
N LEU A 107 -10.69 -6.52 4.19
CA LEU A 107 -11.62 -7.17 5.12
C LEU A 107 -11.13 -6.94 6.53
N ASP A 108 -11.93 -6.19 7.29
CA ASP A 108 -11.70 -5.93 8.71
C ASP A 108 -12.53 -6.93 9.54
N LEU A 109 -11.88 -7.96 10.08
CA LEU A 109 -12.53 -8.92 10.98
C LEU A 109 -12.35 -8.49 12.44
N ILE A 110 -13.47 -8.40 13.14
CA ILE A 110 -13.54 -8.05 14.55
C ILE A 110 -13.93 -9.31 15.33
N LEU A 111 -12.98 -9.85 16.10
CA LEU A 111 -13.21 -11.02 16.95
C LEU A 111 -13.39 -10.58 18.40
N TYR A 112 -14.41 -11.13 19.06
CA TYR A 112 -14.63 -10.92 20.50
C TYR A 112 -13.49 -11.52 21.33
N ASP A 113 -13.21 -10.87 22.45
CA ASP A 113 -12.11 -11.25 23.33
C ASP A 113 -12.50 -12.46 24.22
N THR A 114 -12.52 -13.65 23.64
CA THR A 114 -12.81 -14.92 24.32
C THR A 114 -11.56 -15.77 24.50
N GLN A 115 -11.56 -16.70 25.47
CA GLN A 115 -10.44 -17.62 25.66
C GLN A 115 -10.14 -18.45 24.40
N GLN A 116 -11.19 -18.84 23.66
CA GLN A 116 -11.08 -19.57 22.39
C GLN A 116 -10.39 -18.71 21.32
N ASN A 117 -10.83 -17.46 21.14
CA ASN A 117 -10.24 -16.56 20.15
C ASN A 117 -8.80 -16.15 20.49
N ARG A 118 -8.46 -16.03 21.79
CA ARG A 118 -7.08 -15.80 22.23
C ARG A 118 -6.14 -16.97 21.98
N ALA A 119 -6.68 -18.19 21.86
CA ALA A 119 -5.94 -19.40 21.53
C ALA A 119 -5.73 -19.57 20.02
N LEU A 120 -6.49 -18.85 19.18
CA LEU A 120 -6.27 -18.80 17.74
C LEU A 120 -4.98 -18.02 17.46
N SER A 121 -4.08 -18.62 16.66
CA SER A 121 -2.81 -17.99 16.27
C SER A 121 -2.88 -17.42 14.85
N LEU A 122 -3.42 -18.20 13.91
CA LEU A 122 -3.54 -17.88 12.50
C LEU A 122 -4.96 -18.19 12.04
N MET A 123 -5.52 -17.30 11.23
CA MET A 123 -6.76 -17.51 10.50
C MET A 123 -6.44 -17.50 9.00
N ILE A 124 -7.06 -18.39 8.24
CA ILE A 124 -7.01 -18.36 6.78
C ILE A 124 -8.35 -17.85 6.29
N GLY A 125 -8.34 -16.79 5.50
CA GLY A 125 -9.51 -16.25 4.82
C GLY A 125 -9.37 -16.42 3.32
N ASN A 126 -10.50 -16.67 2.67
CA ASN A 126 -10.59 -16.76 1.22
C ASN A 126 -11.55 -15.70 0.69
N ILE A 127 -11.12 -14.95 -0.33
CA ILE A 127 -11.94 -13.95 -1.03
C ILE A 127 -12.11 -14.40 -2.47
N GLN A 128 -13.35 -14.66 -2.87
CA GLN A 128 -13.72 -15.03 -4.24
C GLN A 128 -14.38 -13.85 -4.93
N LEU A 129 -13.86 -13.49 -6.09
CA LEU A 129 -14.48 -12.53 -6.99
C LEU A 129 -15.25 -13.30 -8.06
N ARG A 130 -16.52 -12.98 -8.23
CA ARG A 130 -17.39 -13.63 -9.21
C ARG A 130 -18.08 -12.59 -10.08
N ASP A 131 -18.33 -12.97 -11.33
CA ASP A 131 -19.12 -12.18 -12.28
C ASP A 131 -20.62 -12.31 -12.00
N GLY A 132 -21.47 -11.50 -12.63
CA GLY A 132 -22.93 -11.53 -12.51
C GLY A 132 -23.56 -12.88 -12.92
N GLN A 133 -22.85 -13.73 -13.65
CA GLN A 133 -23.24 -15.11 -13.96
C GLN A 133 -22.70 -16.15 -12.96
N ASN A 134 -22.21 -15.71 -11.80
CA ASN A 134 -21.59 -16.53 -10.75
C ASN A 134 -20.30 -17.27 -11.18
N LYS A 135 -19.71 -16.88 -12.32
CA LYS A 135 -18.43 -17.40 -12.80
C LYS A 135 -17.29 -16.85 -11.94
N LEU A 136 -16.40 -17.71 -11.47
CA LEU A 136 -15.23 -17.30 -10.68
C LEU A 136 -14.24 -16.55 -11.58
N LEU A 137 -13.96 -15.30 -11.23
CA LEU A 137 -12.99 -14.43 -11.90
C LEU A 137 -11.62 -14.49 -11.21
N ALA A 138 -11.61 -14.43 -9.88
CA ALA A 138 -10.40 -14.47 -9.09
C ALA A 138 -10.63 -15.08 -7.70
N ASN A 139 -9.58 -15.64 -7.10
CA ASN A 139 -9.63 -16.31 -5.80
C ASN A 139 -8.36 -16.00 -5.01
N PHE A 140 -8.52 -15.40 -3.83
CA PHE A 140 -7.41 -14.93 -3.00
C PHE A 140 -7.42 -15.60 -1.64
N HIS A 141 -6.35 -16.34 -1.35
CA HIS A 141 -6.15 -16.99 -0.06
C HIS A 141 -5.09 -16.26 0.73
N LYS A 142 -5.37 -15.92 1.98
CA LYS A 142 -4.41 -15.24 2.84
C LYS A 142 -4.48 -15.79 4.25
N SER A 143 -3.32 -16.02 4.85
CA SER A 143 -3.20 -16.28 6.28
C SER A 143 -2.96 -14.94 7.00
N VAL A 144 -3.68 -14.73 8.10
CA VAL A 144 -3.57 -13.52 8.91
C VAL A 144 -3.41 -13.93 10.38
N PRO A 145 -2.40 -13.40 11.08
CA PRO A 145 -2.26 -13.64 12.50
C PRO A 145 -3.37 -12.95 13.29
N VAL A 146 -3.83 -13.64 14.33
CA VAL A 146 -4.83 -13.14 15.26
C VAL A 146 -4.09 -12.31 16.31
N PHE A 147 -4.16 -10.98 16.20
CA PHE A 147 -3.45 -10.09 17.11
C PHE A 147 -4.17 -9.96 18.45
N LYS A 148 -3.46 -10.24 19.55
CA LYS A 148 -4.01 -9.99 20.89
C LYS A 148 -4.22 -8.49 21.07
N ALA A 149 -5.47 -8.10 21.22
CA ALA A 149 -5.79 -6.76 21.66
C ALA A 149 -5.44 -6.60 23.15
N PHE A 150 -5.08 -5.38 23.55
CA PHE A 150 -4.97 -5.03 24.97
C PHE A 150 -6.30 -5.34 25.68
N PRO A 151 -6.28 -5.75 26.97
CA PRO A 151 -7.48 -6.18 27.67
C PRO A 151 -8.60 -5.14 27.55
N GLY A 152 -9.77 -5.58 27.06
CA GLY A 152 -10.95 -4.73 26.83
C GLY A 152 -11.14 -4.22 25.40
N ARG A 153 -10.37 -4.69 24.41
CA ARG A 153 -10.58 -4.38 22.98
C ARG A 153 -10.76 -5.65 22.14
N SER A 154 -11.47 -5.51 21.03
CA SER A 154 -11.64 -6.57 20.02
C SER A 154 -10.33 -6.92 19.33
N ILE A 155 -10.16 -8.17 18.95
CA ILE A 155 -9.03 -8.65 18.14
C ILE A 155 -9.32 -8.29 16.68
N PHE A 156 -8.32 -7.70 16.00
CA PHE A 156 -8.43 -7.28 14.60
C PHE A 156 -7.61 -8.18 13.68
N SER A 157 -8.16 -8.52 12.53
CA SER A 157 -7.46 -9.20 11.44
C SER A 157 -7.80 -8.50 10.11
N TYR A 158 -6.76 -8.10 9.36
CA TYR A 158 -6.88 -7.35 8.11
C TYR A 158 -6.50 -8.23 6.92
N PHE A 159 -7.40 -8.40 5.96
CA PHE A 159 -7.05 -8.91 4.65
C PHE A 159 -6.90 -7.73 3.70
N TYR A 160 -5.88 -7.74 2.85
CA TYR A 160 -5.76 -6.76 1.79
C TYR A 160 -5.44 -7.50 0.48
N THR A 161 -6.13 -7.14 -0.59
CA THR A 161 -5.80 -7.58 -1.95
C THR A 161 -5.98 -6.42 -2.94
N LEU A 162 -5.18 -6.42 -4.00
CA LEU A 162 -5.28 -5.47 -5.11
C LEU A 162 -5.79 -6.23 -6.34
N VAL A 163 -6.89 -5.74 -6.91
CA VAL A 163 -7.55 -6.36 -8.05
C VAL A 163 -7.67 -5.33 -9.17
N ARG A 164 -7.35 -5.76 -10.38
CA ARG A 164 -7.67 -5.05 -11.62
C ARG A 164 -8.61 -5.95 -12.41
N PHE A 165 -9.72 -5.40 -12.91
CA PHE A 165 -10.64 -6.17 -13.74
C PHE A 165 -10.19 -6.02 -15.19
N GLU A 166 -9.76 -7.10 -15.82
CA GLU A 166 -9.46 -7.09 -17.26
C GLU A 166 -10.74 -7.49 -17.99
N ASN A 167 -11.19 -6.66 -18.93
CA ASN A 167 -12.29 -7.06 -19.82
C ASN A 167 -11.71 -8.05 -20.84
N ASP A 168 -12.25 -9.27 -20.86
CA ASP A 168 -12.18 -10.14 -22.05
C ASP A 168 -13.06 -9.56 -23.17
#